data_AF-A0A256Z8V1-F1
#
_entry.id   AF-A0A256Z8V1-F1
#
_cell.length_a   1.000
_cell.length_b   1.000
_cell.length_c   1.000
_cell.angle_alpha   90.00
_cell.angle_beta   90.00
_cell.angle_gamma   90.00
#
_symmetry.space_group_name_H-M   'P 1'
#
loop_
_entity.id
_entity.type
_entity.pdbx_description
1 polymer ?
#
loop_
_entity_poly.entity_id
_entity_poly.type
_entity_poly.pdbx_seq_one_letter_code
_entity_poly.pdbx_strand_id
1 'polypeptide(L)'
;MKIEKGYIRVKDIAEKLNISPPSVIDFLEKLAREGLIVYEKGGRIELTEKGLSIGRELYERHEAVKKFIKVLLMVDDEEAERATCYIEHGIGEKTLDRIVKFIKFIEKCSSEFTTPFLSSLYKYYEGKEEVVCPKVESCNK
;
A
#
# COMPACT_ATOMS: atom_id res chain seq x y z
N MET A 1 10.16 -7.10 3.86
CA MET A 1 11.45 -7.77 3.60
C MET A 1 11.79 -8.65 4.80
N LYS A 2 11.73 -9.98 4.66
CA LYS A 2 12.15 -10.89 5.74
C LYS A 2 13.66 -11.04 5.67
N ILE A 3 14.35 -10.60 6.72
CA ILE A 3 15.80 -10.74 6.81
C ILE A 3 16.09 -12.17 7.29
N GLU A 4 16.19 -13.12 6.37
CA GLU A 4 16.50 -14.53 6.73
C GLU A 4 17.90 -14.69 7.36
N LYS A 5 18.77 -13.68 7.23
CA LYS A 5 20.17 -13.73 7.70
C LYS A 5 20.57 -12.61 8.67
N GLY A 6 19.63 -11.79 9.15
CA GLY A 6 19.93 -10.65 10.04
C GLY A 6 20.65 -9.44 9.42
N TYR A 7 21.07 -9.49 8.14
CA TYR A 7 21.65 -8.36 7.41
C TYR A 7 21.26 -8.36 5.93
N ILE A 8 21.35 -7.20 5.26
CA ILE A 8 21.00 -6.97 3.85
C ILE A 8 22.28 -6.67 3.08
N ARG A 9 22.49 -7.29 1.92
CA ARG A 9 23.60 -6.95 1.02
C ARG A 9 23.11 -6.27 -0.25
N VAL A 10 24.02 -5.52 -0.90
CA VAL A 10 23.81 -4.90 -2.21
C VAL A 10 23.29 -5.90 -3.24
N LYS A 11 23.84 -7.13 -3.25
CA LYS A 11 23.40 -8.19 -4.16
C LYS A 11 21.93 -8.57 -3.94
N ASP A 12 21.51 -8.67 -2.69
CA ASP A 12 20.13 -9.05 -2.34
C ASP A 12 19.14 -7.96 -2.82
N ILE A 13 19.52 -6.68 -2.72
CA ILE A 13 18.74 -5.54 -3.24
C ILE A 13 18.71 -5.54 -4.77
N ALA A 14 19.86 -5.76 -5.42
CA ALA A 14 20.00 -5.78 -6.87
C ALA A 14 19.11 -6.85 -7.51
N GLU A 15 19.13 -8.07 -6.96
CA GLU A 15 18.29 -9.18 -7.40
C GLU A 15 16.80 -8.87 -7.19
N LYS A 16 16.43 -8.30 -6.04
CA LYS A 16 15.03 -8.00 -5.72
C LYS A 16 14.44 -6.89 -6.58
N LEU A 17 15.22 -5.86 -6.89
CA LEU A 17 14.81 -4.73 -7.72
C LEU A 17 15.07 -4.96 -9.22
N ASN A 18 15.71 -6.07 -9.58
CA ASN A 18 16.12 -6.39 -10.95
C ASN A 18 16.94 -5.28 -11.62
N ILE A 19 17.92 -4.73 -10.90
CA ILE A 19 18.83 -3.68 -11.38
C ILE A 19 20.30 -4.04 -11.11
N SER A 20 21.23 -3.28 -11.69
CA SER A 20 22.66 -3.55 -11.54
C SER A 20 23.17 -3.22 -10.11
N PRO A 21 24.16 -3.97 -9.57
CA PRO A 21 24.78 -3.64 -8.29
C PRO A 21 25.39 -2.23 -8.21
N PRO A 22 26.05 -1.69 -9.26
CA PRO A 22 26.48 -0.29 -9.26
C PRO A 22 25.32 0.70 -9.06
N SER A 23 24.18 0.50 -9.74
CA SER A 23 22.99 1.34 -9.57
C SER A 23 22.47 1.31 -8.13
N VAL A 24 22.48 0.14 -7.49
CA VAL A 24 22.11 0.02 -6.07
C VAL A 24 23.06 0.83 -5.18
N ILE A 25 24.37 0.76 -5.42
CA ILE A 25 25.36 1.51 -4.64
C ILE A 25 25.10 3.02 -4.78
N ASP A 26 24.87 3.51 -5.99
CA ASP A 26 24.57 4.93 -6.24
C ASP A 26 23.31 5.39 -5.47
N PHE A 27 22.26 4.54 -5.44
CA PHE A 27 21.05 4.82 -4.65
C PHE A 27 21.31 4.82 -3.15
N LEU A 28 22.07 3.85 -2.64
CA LEU A 28 22.41 3.78 -1.20
C LEU A 28 23.23 5.00 -0.77
N GLU A 29 24.21 5.43 -1.56
CA GLU A 29 25.00 6.63 -1.27
C GLU A 29 24.12 7.89 -1.25
N LYS A 30 23.13 7.99 -2.16
CA LYS A 30 22.17 9.10 -2.14
C LYS A 30 21.31 9.08 -0.88
N LEU A 31 20.72 7.95 -0.53
CA LEU A 31 19.88 7.79 0.67
C LEU A 31 20.69 8.07 1.96
N ALA A 32 21.95 7.67 2.00
CA ALA A 32 22.84 7.95 3.12
C ALA A 32 23.13 9.45 3.26
N ARG A 33 23.41 10.15 2.15
CA ARG A 33 23.58 11.62 2.15
C ARG A 33 22.33 12.36 2.61
N GLU A 34 21.15 11.82 2.34
CA GLU A 34 19.87 12.38 2.81
C GLU A 34 19.55 12.04 4.27
N GLY A 35 20.41 11.26 4.94
CA GLY A 35 20.26 10.82 6.32
C GLY A 35 19.14 9.80 6.52
N LEU A 36 18.73 9.11 5.46
CA LEU A 36 17.65 8.10 5.50
C LEU A 36 18.18 6.72 5.89
N ILE A 37 19.44 6.43 5.58
CA ILE A 37 20.10 5.19 5.95
C ILE A 37 21.49 5.44 6.53
N VAL A 38 21.96 4.48 7.32
CA VAL A 38 23.38 4.27 7.57
C VAL A 38 23.86 3.25 6.54
N TYR A 39 24.86 3.63 5.74
CA TYR A 39 25.47 2.77 4.74
C TYR A 39 26.98 2.77 4.88
N GLU A 40 27.53 1.60 5.16
CA GLU A 40 28.97 1.35 5.15
C GLU A 40 29.30 0.49 3.93
N LYS A 41 30.27 0.91 3.11
CA LYS A 41 30.68 0.15 1.91
C LYS A 41 31.16 -1.24 2.32
N GLY A 42 30.51 -2.28 1.78
CA GLY A 42 30.79 -3.67 2.13
C GLY A 42 30.30 -4.10 3.52
N GLY A 43 29.65 -3.19 4.26
CA GLY A 43 29.16 -3.37 5.61
C GLY A 43 27.64 -3.31 5.71
N ARG A 44 27.15 -2.68 6.78
CA ARG A 44 25.73 -2.68 7.18
C ARG A 44 24.93 -1.67 6.36
N ILE A 45 23.68 -2.03 6.06
CA ILE A 45 22.67 -1.13 5.48
C ILE A 45 21.51 -1.07 6.47
N GLU A 46 21.25 0.08 7.07
CA GLU A 46 20.19 0.26 8.06
C GLU A 46 19.38 1.53 7.83
N LEU A 47 18.08 1.47 8.09
CA LEU A 47 17.26 2.67 8.16
C LEU A 47 17.64 3.48 9.41
N THR A 48 17.79 4.79 9.24
CA THR A 48 17.76 5.71 10.38
C THR A 48 16.33 5.85 10.90
N GLU A 49 16.11 6.48 12.06
CA GLU A 49 14.75 6.79 12.53
C GLU A 49 13.95 7.61 11.51
N LYS A 50 14.61 8.57 10.85
CA LYS A 50 14.04 9.38 9.77
C LYS A 50 13.63 8.50 8.58
N GLY A 51 14.53 7.64 8.10
CA GLY A 51 14.24 6.72 7.01
C GLY A 51 13.13 5.73 7.35
N LEU A 52 13.11 5.24 8.59
CA LEU A 52 12.08 4.34 9.08
C LEU A 52 10.71 5.03 9.16
N SER A 53 10.66 6.29 9.58
CA SER A 53 9.41 7.07 9.60
C SER A 53 8.83 7.22 8.19
N ILE A 54 9.65 7.63 7.23
CA ILE A 54 9.23 7.79 5.83
C ILE A 54 8.84 6.44 5.21
N GLY A 55 9.64 5.40 5.46
CA GLY A 55 9.36 4.05 4.97
C GLY A 55 8.04 3.49 5.51
N ARG A 56 7.72 3.75 6.79
CA ARG A 56 6.42 3.40 7.37
C ARG A 56 5.28 4.14 6.70
N GLU A 57 5.41 5.44 6.49
CA GLU A 57 4.38 6.23 5.82
C GLU A 57 4.11 5.73 4.39
N LEU A 58 5.17 5.46 3.62
CA LEU A 58 5.05 4.92 2.27
C LEU A 58 4.37 3.53 2.28
N TYR A 59 4.76 2.67 3.22
CA TYR A 59 4.18 1.34 3.36
C TYR A 59 2.71 1.39 3.78
N GLU A 60 2.34 2.26 4.72
CA GLU A 60 0.94 2.45 5.13
C GLU A 60 0.06 2.93 3.97
N ARG A 61 0.58 3.83 3.14
CA ARG A 61 -0.09 4.32 1.94
C ARG A 61 -0.33 3.20 0.93
N HIS A 62 0.71 2.42 0.64
CA HIS A 62 0.63 1.26 -0.25
C HIS A 62 -0.41 0.25 0.25
N GLU A 63 -0.32 -0.15 1.52
CA GLU A 63 -1.25 -1.10 2.14
C GLU A 63 -2.70 -0.59 2.13
N ALA A 64 -2.93 0.71 2.31
CA ALA A 64 -4.28 1.27 2.24
C ALA A 64 -4.88 1.16 0.84
N VAL A 65 -4.10 1.45 -0.21
CA VAL A 65 -4.56 1.29 -1.60
C VAL A 65 -4.78 -0.18 -1.93
N LYS A 66 -3.86 -1.07 -1.55
CA LYS A 66 -4.02 -2.51 -1.73
C LYS A 66 -5.27 -3.04 -1.04
N LYS A 67 -5.50 -2.67 0.22
CA LYS A 67 -6.71 -3.02 0.97
C LYS A 67 -7.96 -2.46 0.32
N PHE A 68 -7.93 -1.23 -0.21
CA PHE A 68 -9.05 -0.68 -0.94
C PHE A 68 -9.41 -1.55 -2.15
N ILE A 69 -8.43 -1.93 -2.96
CA ILE A 69 -8.66 -2.77 -4.15
C ILE A 69 -9.13 -4.16 -3.74
N LYS A 70 -8.44 -4.80 -2.79
CA LYS A 70 -8.74 -6.16 -2.35
C LYS A 70 -10.08 -6.27 -1.61
N VAL A 71 -10.30 -5.43 -0.61
CA VAL A 71 -11.47 -5.51 0.27
C VAL A 71 -12.65 -4.84 -0.40
N LEU A 72 -12.54 -3.59 -0.86
CA LEU A 72 -13.73 -2.90 -1.38
C LEU A 72 -14.12 -3.41 -2.77
N LEU A 73 -13.14 -3.60 -3.66
CA LEU A 73 -13.42 -4.01 -5.05
C LEU A 73 -13.44 -5.54 -5.23
N MET A 74 -13.21 -6.31 -4.16
CA MET A 74 -13.23 -7.78 -4.16
C MET A 74 -12.28 -8.39 -5.20
N VAL A 75 -11.10 -7.80 -5.35
CA VAL A 75 -10.04 -8.27 -6.25
C VAL A 75 -9.10 -9.20 -5.49
N ASP A 76 -8.55 -10.22 -6.17
CA ASP A 76 -7.57 -11.13 -5.57
C ASP A 76 -6.27 -10.41 -5.16
N ASP A 77 -5.47 -11.04 -4.31
CA ASP A 77 -4.28 -10.39 -3.73
C ASP A 77 -3.21 -10.06 -4.79
N GLU A 78 -3.08 -10.89 -5.82
CA GLU A 78 -2.05 -10.75 -6.84
C GLU A 78 -2.35 -9.58 -7.78
N GLU A 79 -3.60 -9.49 -8.24
CA GLU A 79 -4.07 -8.35 -9.03
C GLU A 79 -4.12 -7.07 -8.19
N ALA A 80 -4.53 -7.15 -6.92
CA ALA A 80 -4.52 -5.99 -6.03
C ALA A 80 -3.11 -5.41 -5.80
N GLU A 81 -2.09 -6.27 -5.67
CA GLU A 81 -0.69 -5.85 -5.59
C GLU A 81 -0.27 -5.11 -6.86
N ARG A 82 -0.49 -5.72 -8.04
CA ARG A 82 -0.14 -5.11 -9.34
C ARG A 82 -0.82 -3.76 -9.55
N ALA A 83 -2.13 -3.70 -9.31
CA ALA A 83 -2.92 -2.50 -9.48
C ALA A 83 -2.47 -1.40 -8.50
N THR A 84 -2.11 -1.75 -7.26
CA THR A 84 -1.56 -0.81 -6.29
C THR A 84 -0.25 -0.19 -6.77
N CYS A 85 0.72 -1.00 -7.20
CA CYS A 85 1.98 -0.52 -7.76
C CYS A 85 1.76 0.43 -8.96
N TYR A 86 0.78 0.15 -9.80
CA TYR A 86 0.47 1.03 -10.92
C TYR A 86 -0.17 2.36 -10.46
N ILE A 87 -1.13 2.30 -9.54
CA ILE A 87 -1.88 3.48 -9.07
C ILE A 87 -1.02 4.39 -8.20
N GLU A 88 -0.16 3.84 -7.34
CA GLU A 88 0.63 4.62 -6.38
C GLU A 88 1.57 5.63 -7.06
N HIS A 89 2.02 5.33 -8.29
CA HIS A 89 2.87 6.23 -9.07
C HIS A 89 2.14 7.45 -9.66
N GLY A 90 0.81 7.38 -9.80
CA GLY A 90 0.01 8.42 -10.45
C GLY A 90 -1.00 9.12 -9.54
N ILE A 91 -1.22 8.60 -8.33
CA ILE A 91 -2.27 9.11 -7.43
C ILE A 91 -1.83 10.39 -6.71
N GLY A 92 -2.68 11.42 -6.73
CA GLY A 92 -2.41 12.64 -5.97
C GLY A 92 -2.53 12.43 -4.45
N GLU A 93 -1.68 13.12 -3.69
CA GLU A 93 -1.61 13.05 -2.21
C GLU A 93 -2.99 13.15 -1.53
N LYS A 94 -3.83 14.09 -1.96
CA LYS A 94 -5.17 14.30 -1.38
C LYS A 94 -6.10 13.10 -1.60
N THR A 95 -5.99 12.43 -2.75
CA THR A 95 -6.80 11.24 -3.05
C THR A 95 -6.32 10.06 -2.23
N LEU A 96 -5.01 9.88 -2.14
CA LEU A 96 -4.39 8.84 -1.31
C LEU A 96 -4.76 8.98 0.17
N ASP A 97 -4.68 10.19 0.73
CA ASP A 97 -5.12 10.48 2.09
C ASP A 97 -6.61 10.11 2.32
N ARG A 98 -7.47 10.38 1.33
CA ARG A 98 -8.89 9.99 1.40
C ARG A 98 -9.08 8.48 1.36
N ILE A 99 -8.32 7.74 0.56
CA ILE A 99 -8.35 6.26 0.53
C ILE A 99 -7.92 5.71 1.90
N VAL A 100 -6.82 6.21 2.46
CA VAL A 100 -6.34 5.80 3.78
C VAL A 100 -7.41 6.04 4.86
N LYS A 101 -8.02 7.23 4.86
CA LYS A 101 -9.10 7.57 5.82
C LYS A 101 -10.33 6.70 5.62
N PHE A 102 -10.70 6.42 4.37
CA PHE A 102 -11.83 5.56 4.05
C PHE A 102 -11.62 4.14 4.58
N ILE A 103 -10.46 3.54 4.35
CA ILE A 103 -10.16 2.19 4.84
C ILE A 103 -10.13 2.17 6.37
N LYS A 104 -9.48 3.15 7.01
CA LYS A 104 -9.49 3.27 8.48
C LYS A 104 -10.91 3.44 9.04
N PHE A 105 -11.79 4.16 8.34
CA PHE A 105 -13.20 4.29 8.72
C PHE A 105 -13.94 2.95 8.63
N ILE A 106 -13.79 2.24 7.52
CA ILE A 106 -14.40 0.92 7.32
C ILE A 106 -13.90 -0.06 8.39
N GLU A 107 -12.60 -0.14 8.65
CA GLU A 107 -12.03 -1.04 9.67
C GLU A 107 -12.54 -0.73 11.08
N LYS A 108 -12.72 0.56 11.44
CA LYS A 108 -13.27 0.95 12.74
C LYS A 108 -14.77 0.69 12.89
N CYS A 109 -15.53 0.90 11.81
CA CYS A 109 -16.99 0.74 11.82
C CYS A 109 -17.44 -0.69 11.54
N SER A 110 -16.55 -1.54 11.03
CA SER A 110 -16.78 -2.96 10.76
C SER A 110 -16.14 -3.79 11.88
N SER A 111 -16.70 -3.73 13.08
CA SER A 111 -16.36 -4.69 14.13
C SER A 111 -16.87 -6.07 13.71
N GLU A 112 -15.99 -6.85 13.08
CA GLU A 112 -16.20 -8.24 12.65
C GLU A 112 -17.18 -8.41 11.48
N PHE A 113 -16.63 -8.74 10.30
CA PHE A 113 -17.36 -9.21 9.12
C PHE A 113 -18.44 -8.27 8.57
N THR A 114 -18.01 -7.38 7.68
CA THR A 114 -18.83 -6.70 6.65
C THR A 114 -20.04 -5.95 7.18
N THR A 115 -19.96 -4.63 7.19
CA THR A 115 -21.17 -3.79 7.27
C THR A 115 -22.23 -4.30 6.27
N PRO A 116 -23.53 -4.13 6.55
CA PRO A 116 -24.58 -4.55 5.61
C PRO A 116 -24.31 -4.08 4.17
N PHE A 117 -23.74 -2.88 4.03
CA PHE A 117 -23.26 -2.34 2.76
C PHE A 117 -22.24 -3.24 2.05
N LEU A 118 -21.16 -3.65 2.72
CA LEU A 118 -20.12 -4.50 2.10
C LEU A 118 -20.65 -5.89 1.74
N SER A 119 -21.52 -6.45 2.58
CA SER A 119 -22.14 -7.75 2.27
C SER A 119 -23.03 -7.67 1.03
N SER A 120 -23.87 -6.63 0.91
CA SER A 120 -24.67 -6.41 -0.30
C SER A 120 -23.80 -6.10 -1.53
N LEU A 121 -22.71 -5.34 -1.36
CA LEU A 121 -21.77 -5.06 -2.45
C LEU A 121 -21.13 -6.34 -3.00
N TYR A 122 -20.68 -7.25 -2.13
CA TYR A 122 -20.09 -8.51 -2.56
C TYR A 122 -21.10 -9.43 -3.25
N LYS A 123 -22.33 -9.52 -2.73
CA LYS A 123 -23.40 -10.27 -3.40
C LYS A 123 -23.70 -9.72 -4.78
N TYR A 124 -23.67 -8.39 -4.95
CA TYR A 124 -23.82 -7.75 -6.26
C TYR A 124 -22.68 -8.14 -7.22
N TYR A 125 -21.43 -8.10 -6.79
CA TYR A 125 -20.29 -8.53 -7.61
C TYR A 125 -20.39 -10.00 -8.04
N GLU A 126 -20.90 -10.87 -7.17
CA GLU A 126 -21.13 -12.27 -7.48
C GLU A 126 -22.40 -12.53 -8.31
N GLY A 127 -23.18 -11.49 -8.64
CA GLY A 127 -24.44 -11.61 -9.39
C GLY A 127 -25.59 -12.23 -8.59
N LYS A 128 -25.50 -12.23 -7.25
CA LYS A 128 -26.47 -12.87 -6.34
C LYS A 128 -27.55 -11.93 -5.82
N GLU A 129 -27.44 -10.62 -6.06
CA GLU A 129 -28.39 -9.62 -5.58
C GLU A 129 -28.58 -8.51 -6.62
N GLU A 130 -29.84 -8.19 -6.95
CA GLU A 130 -30.19 -7.04 -7.79
C GLU A 130 -30.27 -5.80 -6.88
N VAL A 131 -29.37 -4.83 -7.07
CA VAL A 131 -29.30 -3.66 -6.18
C VAL A 131 -30.44 -2.70 -6.50
N VAL A 132 -31.44 -2.68 -5.62
CA VAL A 132 -32.49 -1.65 -5.64
C VAL A 132 -32.02 -0.48 -4.78
N CYS A 133 -31.37 0.51 -5.40
CA CYS A 133 -31.07 1.77 -4.71
C CYS A 133 -32.38 2.41 -4.25
N PRO A 134 -32.47 2.90 -3.01
CA PRO A 134 -33.62 3.68 -2.58
C PRO A 134 -33.81 4.82 -3.58
N LYS A 135 -35.01 4.93 -4.17
CA LYS A 135 -35.36 6.16 -4.88
C LYS A 135 -35.28 7.25 -3.84
N VAL A 136 -34.31 8.15 -3.98
CA VAL A 136 -34.19 9.31 -3.10
C VAL A 136 -35.48 10.11 -3.30
N GLU A 137 -36.42 9.98 -2.37
CA GLU A 137 -37.59 10.84 -2.34
C GLU A 137 -37.09 12.24 -1.99
N SER A 138 -37.03 13.06 -3.04
CA SER A 138 -36.84 14.51 -3.02
C SER A 138 -35.45 15.02 -2.65
N CYS A 139 -34.71 15.38 -3.70
CA CYS A 139 -33.95 16.63 -3.67
C CYS A 139 -34.98 17.77 -3.76
N ASN A 140 -35.62 18.12 -2.63
CA ASN A 140 -36.45 19.32 -2.51
C ASN A 140 -35.95 20.19 -1.35
N LYS A 141 -34.96 21.04 -1.66
CA LYS A 141 -34.80 22.47 -1.31
C LYS A 141 -33.34 22.86 -1.22
#